data_AF-A0A7G6YDT3-F1
#
_entry.id   AF-A0A7G6YDT3-F1
#
_cell.length_a   1.000
_cell.length_b   1.000
_cell.length_c   1.000
_cell.angle_alpha   90.00
_cell.angle_beta   90.00
_cell.angle_gamma   90.00
#
_symmetry.space_group_name_H-M   'P 1'
#
loop_
_entity.id
_entity.type
_entity.pdbx_description
1 polymer ?
#
loop_
_entity_poly.entity_id
_entity_poly.type
_entity_poly.pdbx_seq_one_letter_code
_entity_poly.pdbx_strand_id
1 'polypeptide(L)'
;MNHHTSYDRAHDDAQRLARRHERDLHWAKERRRQQEREIVAASALLASSRWSLARRTVLVSVALLAAIAAATGFAASAHLPAGWLLLADAVAVALAVTVVIGATVSLVGVRSRRAAARELVASHEARLSHTQYHIHESVHTFIDAHVEVVNTRPARVA
;
A
#
# COMPACT_ATOMS: atom_id res chain seq x y z
N MET A 1 -49.95 37.57 8.52
CA MET A 1 -48.72 38.36 8.73
C MET A 1 -47.54 37.42 8.59
N ASN A 2 -46.81 37.51 7.49
CA ASN A 2 -45.69 36.61 7.21
C ASN A 2 -44.50 37.06 8.07
N HIS A 3 -44.13 36.26 9.07
CA HIS A 3 -42.89 36.45 9.82
C HIS A 3 -41.71 36.20 8.87
N HIS A 4 -41.13 37.27 8.35
CA HIS A 4 -39.80 37.20 7.77
C HIS A 4 -38.81 37.10 8.93
N THR A 5 -38.35 35.88 9.21
CA THR A 5 -37.11 35.67 9.96
C THR A 5 -36.03 36.51 9.29
N SER A 6 -35.49 37.51 9.99
CA SER A 6 -34.38 38.32 9.50
C SER A 6 -33.26 37.39 9.06
N TYR A 7 -32.82 37.52 7.81
CA TYR A 7 -31.71 36.74 7.28
C TYR A 7 -30.45 36.99 8.12
N ASP A 8 -29.98 35.96 8.82
CA ASP A 8 -28.80 36.04 9.67
C ASP A 8 -27.58 35.48 8.93
N ARG A 9 -26.78 36.39 8.38
CA ARG A 9 -25.54 36.05 7.66
C ARG A 9 -24.54 35.36 8.59
N ALA A 10 -24.50 35.69 9.88
CA ALA A 10 -23.59 35.05 10.83
C ALA A 10 -23.95 33.58 11.06
N HIS A 11 -25.25 33.26 11.10
CA HIS A 11 -25.71 31.87 11.19
C HIS A 11 -25.35 31.05 9.95
N ASP A 12 -25.52 31.62 8.76
CA ASP A 12 -25.18 30.96 7.50
C ASP A 12 -23.66 30.70 7.38
N ASP A 13 -22.83 31.67 7.79
CA ASP A 13 -21.38 31.54 7.78
C ASP A 13 -20.90 30.48 8.79
N ALA A 14 -21.48 30.46 10.00
CA ALA A 14 -21.23 29.42 10.99
C ALA A 14 -21.64 28.02 10.47
N GLN A 15 -22.78 27.89 9.79
CA GLN A 15 -23.20 26.62 9.18
C GLN A 15 -22.24 26.17 8.07
N ARG A 16 -21.73 27.10 7.26
CA ARG A 16 -20.74 26.79 6.22
C ARG A 16 -19.43 26.30 6.83
N LEU A 17 -18.99 26.92 7.93
CA LEU A 17 -17.79 26.52 8.65
C LEU A 17 -17.94 25.12 9.27
N ALA A 18 -19.06 24.85 9.96
CA ALA A 18 -19.35 23.55 10.55
C ALA A 18 -19.33 22.41 9.50
N ARG A 19 -19.94 22.63 8.32
CA ARG A 19 -19.91 21.66 7.21
C ARG A 19 -18.51 21.43 6.64
N ARG A 20 -17.62 22.43 6.67
CA ARG A 20 -16.22 22.25 6.25
C ARG A 20 -15.50 21.33 7.23
N HIS A 21 -15.58 21.63 8.52
CA HIS A 21 -14.95 20.81 9.56
C HIS A 21 -15.50 19.37 9.59
N GLU A 22 -16.79 19.17 9.31
CA GLU A 22 -17.38 17.83 9.17
C GLU A 22 -16.72 17.03 8.03
N ARG A 23 -16.56 17.64 6.86
CA ARG A 23 -15.90 16.99 5.71
C ARG A 23 -14.43 16.71 6.00
N ASP A 24 -13.74 17.64 6.64
CA ASP A 24 -12.33 17.49 6.97
C ASP A 24 -12.12 16.34 7.99
N LEU A 25 -12.99 16.25 9.01
CA LEU A 25 -12.99 15.13 9.95
C LEU A 25 -13.33 13.80 9.29
N HIS A 26 -14.31 13.79 8.37
CA HIS A 26 -14.66 12.58 7.63
C HIS A 26 -13.47 12.11 6.77
N TRP A 27 -12.81 13.03 6.06
CA TRP A 27 -11.63 12.73 5.27
C TRP A 27 -10.47 12.22 6.13
N ALA A 28 -10.22 12.85 7.29
CA ALA A 28 -9.21 12.42 8.24
C ALA A 28 -9.48 11.00 8.77
N LYS A 29 -10.75 10.68 9.09
CA LYS A 29 -11.17 9.33 9.50
C LYS A 29 -10.94 8.30 8.40
N GLU A 30 -11.30 8.61 7.15
CA GLU A 30 -11.11 7.67 6.04
C GLU A 30 -9.63 7.43 5.73
N ARG A 31 -8.81 8.49 5.76
CA ARG A 31 -7.35 8.41 5.62
C ARG A 31 -6.73 7.54 6.70
N ARG A 32 -7.19 7.67 7.95
CA ARG A 32 -6.75 6.81 9.06
C ARG A 32 -7.11 5.34 8.80
N ARG A 33 -8.35 5.04 8.39
CA ARG A 33 -8.77 3.66 8.07
C ARG A 33 -7.95 3.06 6.94
N GLN A 34 -7.64 3.86 5.93
CA GLN A 34 -6.77 3.44 4.83
C GLN A 34 -5.35 3.10 5.32
N GLN A 35 -4.76 3.95 6.17
CA GLN A 35 -3.45 3.69 6.78
C GLN A 35 -3.46 2.42 7.65
N GLU A 36 -4.50 2.22 8.46
CA GLU A 36 -4.66 1.00 9.27
C GLU A 36 -4.70 -0.25 8.38
N ARG A 37 -5.43 -0.21 7.25
CA ARG A 37 -5.46 -1.29 6.26
C ARG A 37 -4.08 -1.55 5.64
N GLU A 38 -3.35 -0.51 5.27
CA GLU A 38 -2.00 -0.63 4.70
C GLU A 38 -1.01 -1.24 5.70
N ILE A 39 -1.13 -0.90 6.98
CA ILE A 39 -0.27 -1.44 8.05
C ILE A 39 -0.61 -2.88 8.36
N VAL A 40 -1.89 -3.24 8.39
CA VAL A 40 -2.32 -4.64 8.52
C VAL A 40 -1.78 -5.48 7.35
N ALA A 41 -1.82 -4.95 6.13
CA ALA A 41 -1.23 -5.62 4.97
C ALA A 41 0.30 -5.74 5.08
N ALA A 42 0.98 -4.68 5.51
CA ALA A 42 2.44 -4.67 5.69
C ALA A 42 2.89 -5.63 6.80
N SER A 43 2.18 -5.65 7.93
CA SER A 43 2.46 -6.55 9.06
C SER A 43 2.19 -8.01 8.69
N ALA A 44 1.10 -8.30 7.96
CA ALA A 44 0.83 -9.63 7.42
C ALA A 44 1.95 -10.09 6.47
N LEU A 45 2.43 -9.20 5.60
CA LEU A 45 3.56 -9.48 4.72
C LEU A 45 4.85 -9.76 5.50
N LEU A 46 5.09 -9.07 6.62
CA LEU A 46 6.23 -9.33 7.48
C LEU A 46 6.11 -10.63 8.30
N ALA A 47 4.89 -10.97 8.73
CA ALA A 47 4.59 -12.22 9.45
C ALA A 47 4.76 -13.45 8.54
N SER A 48 4.55 -13.31 7.23
CA SER A 48 4.78 -14.39 6.28
C SER A 48 6.25 -14.81 6.25
N SER A 49 6.49 -16.13 6.18
CA SER A 49 7.84 -16.69 6.11
C SER A 49 8.57 -16.22 4.84
N ARG A 50 9.84 -15.85 4.98
CA ARG A 50 10.70 -15.52 3.83
C ARG A 50 10.76 -16.67 2.82
N TRP A 51 10.72 -17.90 3.34
CA TRP A 51 10.74 -19.10 2.51
C TRP A 51 9.44 -19.26 1.72
N SER A 52 8.26 -19.01 2.29
CA SER A 52 7.01 -19.17 1.55
C SER A 52 6.91 -18.21 0.36
N LEU A 53 7.43 -16.99 0.52
CA LEU A 53 7.50 -15.98 -0.55
C LEU A 53 8.51 -16.35 -1.64
N ALA A 54 9.65 -16.92 -1.27
CA ALA A 54 10.71 -17.30 -2.21
C ALA A 54 10.50 -18.67 -2.86
N ARG A 55 9.74 -19.57 -2.20
CA ARG A 55 9.61 -20.99 -2.56
C ARG A 55 9.16 -21.18 -4.00
N ARG A 56 8.16 -20.42 -4.45
CA ARG A 56 7.67 -20.54 -5.83
C ARG A 56 8.76 -20.16 -6.84
N THR A 57 9.43 -19.04 -6.65
CA THR A 57 10.54 -18.60 -7.51
C THR A 57 11.64 -19.65 -7.54
N VAL A 58 12.07 -20.15 -6.37
CA VAL A 58 13.11 -21.18 -6.27
C VAL A 58 12.70 -22.47 -6.98
N LEU A 59 11.49 -22.98 -6.73
CA LEU A 59 11.01 -24.22 -7.36
C LEU A 59 10.92 -24.10 -8.89
N VAL A 60 10.40 -22.99 -9.40
CA VAL A 60 10.32 -22.75 -10.85
C VAL A 60 11.71 -22.65 -11.47
N SER A 61 12.62 -21.90 -10.85
CA SER A 61 13.99 -21.78 -11.35
C SER A 61 14.72 -23.13 -11.34
N VAL A 62 14.58 -23.92 -10.27
CA VAL A 62 15.18 -25.26 -10.20
C VAL A 62 14.59 -26.18 -11.26
N ALA A 63 13.27 -26.17 -11.46
CA ALA A 63 12.62 -26.98 -12.49
C ALA A 63 13.09 -26.60 -13.91
N LEU A 64 13.21 -25.30 -14.20
CA LEU A 64 13.71 -24.82 -15.49
C LEU A 64 15.17 -25.21 -15.72
N LEU A 65 16.04 -25.07 -14.71
CA LEU A 65 17.44 -25.47 -14.81
C LEU A 65 17.57 -27.00 -15.00
N ALA A 66 16.75 -27.79 -14.31
CA ALA A 66 16.71 -29.24 -14.49
C ALA A 66 16.26 -29.63 -15.91
N ALA A 67 15.27 -28.94 -16.47
CA ALA A 67 14.83 -29.16 -17.85
C ALA A 67 15.92 -28.81 -18.88
N ILE A 68 16.65 -27.70 -18.66
CA ILE A 68 17.79 -27.32 -19.50
C ILE A 68 18.88 -28.40 -19.44
N ALA A 69 19.24 -28.86 -18.23
CA ALA A 69 20.25 -29.90 -18.04
C ALA A 69 19.85 -31.25 -18.66
N ALA A 70 18.56 -31.61 -18.58
CA ALA A 70 18.05 -32.82 -19.22
C ALA A 70 18.11 -32.71 -20.76
N ALA A 71 17.74 -31.55 -21.31
CA ALA A 71 17.79 -31.30 -22.75
C ALA A 71 19.21 -31.32 -23.30
N THR A 72 20.18 -30.72 -22.60
CA THR A 72 21.60 -30.77 -23.00
C THR A 72 22.17 -32.19 -22.89
N GLY A 73 21.85 -32.91 -21.82
CA GLY A 73 22.24 -34.32 -21.67
C GLY A 73 21.69 -35.20 -22.80
N PHE A 74 20.44 -34.97 -23.20
CA PHE A 74 19.84 -35.67 -24.34
C PHE A 74 20.53 -35.31 -25.66
N ALA A 75 20.78 -34.02 -25.92
CA ALA A 75 21.48 -33.57 -27.12
C ALA A 75 22.89 -34.19 -27.23
N ALA A 76 23.62 -34.29 -26.13
CA ALA A 76 24.92 -34.96 -26.08
C ALA A 76 24.83 -36.46 -26.42
N SER A 77 23.76 -37.15 -25.99
CA SER A 77 23.55 -38.57 -26.29
C SER A 77 23.05 -38.84 -27.71
N ALA A 78 22.56 -37.83 -28.42
CA ALA A 78 21.94 -37.96 -29.74
C ALA A 78 22.95 -38.04 -30.91
N HIS A 79 24.25 -38.15 -30.63
CA HIS A 79 25.33 -38.25 -31.64
C HIS A 79 25.27 -37.12 -32.70
N LEU A 80 24.88 -35.92 -32.26
CA LEU A 80 24.79 -34.75 -33.12
C LEU A 80 26.19 -34.31 -33.61
N PRO A 81 26.29 -33.69 -34.80
CA PRO A 81 27.54 -33.10 -35.26
C PRO A 81 28.04 -32.02 -34.28
N ALA A 82 29.35 -31.87 -34.15
CA ALA A 82 29.98 -30.96 -33.18
C ALA A 82 29.47 -29.51 -33.26
N GLY A 83 29.20 -28.99 -34.47
CA GLY A 83 28.65 -27.65 -34.66
C GLY A 83 27.25 -27.47 -34.07
N TRP A 84 26.41 -28.51 -34.10
CA TRP A 84 25.07 -28.50 -33.51
C TRP A 84 25.12 -28.60 -31.99
N LEU A 85 26.07 -29.36 -31.44
CA LEU A 85 26.32 -29.43 -30.00
C LEU A 85 26.76 -28.07 -29.44
N LEU A 86 27.68 -27.38 -30.12
CA LEU A 86 28.12 -26.03 -29.72
C LEU A 86 26.96 -25.03 -29.69
N LEU A 87 26.07 -25.09 -30.69
CA LEU A 87 24.91 -24.21 -30.74
C LEU A 87 23.89 -24.55 -29.64
N ALA A 88 23.65 -25.84 -29.38
CA ALA A 88 22.78 -26.29 -28.30
C ALA A 88 23.31 -25.85 -26.92
N ASP A 89 24.61 -25.98 -26.68
CA ASP A 89 25.25 -25.54 -25.44
C ASP A 89 25.19 -24.02 -25.27
N ALA A 90 25.44 -23.25 -26.33
CA ALA A 90 25.32 -21.79 -26.29
C ALA A 90 23.89 -21.34 -25.94
N VAL A 91 22.88 -21.98 -26.54
CA VAL A 91 21.46 -21.72 -26.22
C VAL A 91 21.14 -22.12 -24.78
N ALA A 92 21.61 -23.28 -24.32
CA ALA A 92 21.40 -23.73 -22.96
C ALA A 92 22.00 -22.78 -21.91
N VAL A 93 23.22 -22.28 -22.16
CA VAL A 93 23.86 -21.27 -21.30
C VAL A 93 23.04 -19.98 -21.27
N ALA A 94 22.61 -19.47 -22.43
CA ALA A 94 21.79 -18.25 -22.49
C ALA A 94 20.48 -18.39 -21.72
N LEU A 95 19.80 -19.54 -21.84
CA LEU A 95 18.59 -19.85 -21.09
C LEU A 95 18.85 -19.94 -19.59
N ALA A 96 19.91 -20.63 -19.17
CA ALA A 96 20.28 -20.77 -17.77
C ALA A 96 20.57 -19.40 -17.12
N VAL A 97 21.33 -18.53 -17.81
CA VAL A 97 21.59 -17.16 -17.37
C VAL A 97 20.29 -16.37 -17.21
N THR A 98 19.37 -16.48 -18.17
CA THR A 98 18.07 -15.81 -18.11
C THR A 98 17.23 -16.26 -16.91
N VAL A 99 17.21 -17.57 -16.62
CA VAL A 99 16.54 -18.13 -15.43
C VAL A 99 17.14 -17.58 -14.14
N VAL A 100 18.47 -17.51 -14.05
CA VAL A 100 19.16 -16.96 -12.88
C VAL A 100 18.82 -15.49 -12.69
N ILE A 101 18.91 -14.66 -13.74
CA ILE A 101 18.57 -13.23 -13.69
C ILE A 101 17.12 -13.02 -13.24
N GLY A 102 16.18 -13.77 -13.83
CA GLY A 102 14.77 -13.70 -13.43
C GLY A 102 14.55 -14.05 -11.96
N ALA A 103 15.27 -15.06 -11.46
CA ALA A 103 15.24 -15.46 -10.05
C ALA A 103 15.78 -14.35 -9.15
N THR A 104 16.93 -13.75 -9.48
CA THR A 104 17.52 -12.66 -8.70
C THR A 104 16.60 -11.45 -8.65
N VAL A 105 16.05 -11.01 -9.78
CA VAL A 105 15.11 -9.87 -9.84
C VAL A 105 13.88 -10.13 -8.97
N SER A 106 13.30 -11.33 -9.07
CA SER A 106 12.14 -11.72 -8.25
C SER A 106 12.47 -11.68 -6.75
N LEU A 107 13.59 -12.26 -6.34
CA LEU A 107 14.02 -12.30 -4.93
C LEU A 107 14.36 -10.91 -4.38
N VAL A 108 15.01 -10.06 -5.18
CA VAL A 108 15.27 -8.66 -4.83
C VAL A 108 13.96 -7.90 -4.66
N GLY A 109 12.98 -8.12 -5.53
CA GLY A 109 11.64 -7.54 -5.41
C GLY A 109 10.92 -7.94 -4.11
N VAL A 110 11.05 -9.20 -3.69
CA VAL A 110 10.51 -9.64 -2.38
C VAL A 110 11.25 -8.94 -1.23
N ARG A 111 12.57 -8.82 -1.32
CA ARG A 111 13.38 -8.16 -0.30
C ARG A 111 13.05 -6.67 -0.17
N SER A 112 12.89 -5.95 -1.28
CA SER A 112 12.57 -4.52 -1.29
C SER A 112 11.17 -4.26 -0.73
N ARG A 113 10.17 -5.06 -1.10
CA ARG A 113 8.81 -4.98 -0.53
C ARG A 113 8.81 -5.16 0.99
N ARG A 114 9.62 -6.11 1.49
CA ARG A 114 9.76 -6.30 2.94
C ARG A 114 10.50 -5.16 3.61
N ALA A 115 11.50 -4.55 2.96
CA ALA A 115 12.20 -3.39 3.50
C ALA A 115 11.23 -2.20 3.63
N ALA A 116 10.48 -1.90 2.58
CA ALA A 116 9.45 -0.86 2.59
C ALA A 116 8.37 -1.13 3.66
N ALA A 117 7.92 -2.38 3.81
CA ALA A 117 6.96 -2.75 4.86
C ALA A 117 7.51 -2.50 6.27
N ARG A 118 8.80 -2.77 6.53
CA ARG A 118 9.42 -2.46 7.83
C ARG A 118 9.49 -0.96 8.08
N GLU A 119 9.92 -0.21 7.08
CA GLU A 119 10.00 1.25 7.17
C GLU A 119 8.64 1.88 7.42
N LEU A 120 7.61 1.40 6.73
CA LEU A 120 6.23 1.85 6.91
C LEU A 120 5.72 1.58 8.33
N VAL A 121 5.98 0.39 8.89
CA VAL A 121 5.62 0.05 10.27
C VAL A 121 6.41 0.89 11.28
N ALA A 122 7.73 1.00 11.12
CA ALA A 122 8.59 1.76 12.03
C ALA A 122 8.23 3.26 12.06
N SER A 123 7.93 3.84 10.90
CA SER A 123 7.53 5.24 10.80
C SER A 123 6.07 5.48 11.20
N HIS A 124 5.23 4.44 11.28
CA HIS A 124 3.86 4.58 11.75
C HIS A 124 3.79 4.86 13.25
N GLU A 125 4.56 4.14 14.06
CA GLU A 125 4.60 4.37 15.52
C GLU A 125 5.00 5.82 15.84
N ALA A 126 5.99 6.36 15.13
CA ALA A 126 6.41 7.75 15.28
C ALA A 126 5.36 8.78 14.82
N ARG A 127 4.56 8.45 13.80
CA ARG A 127 3.51 9.35 13.28
C ARG A 127 2.20 9.27 14.06
N LEU A 128 1.94 8.17 14.76
CA LEU A 128 0.68 7.93 15.47
C LEU A 128 0.40 9.00 16.52
N SER A 129 1.40 9.34 17.34
CA SER A 129 1.29 10.37 18.37
C SER A 129 1.00 11.76 17.77
N HIS A 130 1.71 12.13 16.70
CA HIS A 130 1.52 13.40 16.01
C HIS A 130 0.14 13.49 15.33
N THR A 131 -0.31 12.42 14.70
CA THR A 131 -1.62 12.40 14.02
C THR A 131 -2.77 12.39 15.03
N GLN A 132 -2.61 11.73 16.18
CA GLN A 132 -3.60 11.77 17.27
C GLN A 132 -3.77 13.17 17.83
N TYR A 133 -2.69 13.94 17.99
CA TYR A 133 -2.74 15.33 18.42
C TYR A 133 -3.59 16.18 17.46
N HIS A 134 -3.32 16.13 16.16
CA HIS A 134 -4.07 16.91 15.17
C HIS A 134 -5.53 16.50 15.06
N ILE A 135 -5.85 15.20 15.21
CA ILE A 135 -7.24 14.73 15.25
C ILE A 135 -7.95 15.29 16.49
N HIS A 136 -7.28 15.32 17.64
CA HIS A 136 -7.86 15.87 18.87
C HIS A 136 -8.15 17.37 18.72
N GLU A 137 -7.20 18.14 18.20
CA GLU A 137 -7.38 19.57 17.91
C GLU A 137 -8.49 19.83 16.89
N SER A 138 -8.59 19.00 15.84
CA SER A 138 -9.65 19.08 14.81
C SER A 138 -11.05 18.80 15.38
N VAL A 139 -11.15 17.95 16.40
CA VAL A 139 -12.44 17.66 17.07
C VAL A 139 -12.89 18.85 17.91
N HIS A 140 -11.99 19.51 18.63
CA HIS A 140 -12.33 20.70 19.41
C HIS A 140 -12.81 21.83 18.52
N THR A 141 -12.09 22.12 17.44
CA THR A 141 -12.52 23.14 16.46
C THR A 141 -13.86 22.83 15.80
N PHE A 142 -14.18 21.55 15.56
CA PHE A 142 -15.51 21.14 15.09
C PHE A 142 -16.62 21.36 16.12
N ILE A 143 -16.35 21.06 17.39
CA ILE A 143 -17.29 21.29 18.50
C ILE A 143 -17.55 22.79 18.65
N ASP A 144 -16.50 23.61 18.65
CA ASP A 144 -16.59 25.06 18.75
C ASP A 144 -17.43 25.65 17.62
N ALA A 145 -17.21 25.20 16.37
CA ALA A 145 -18.02 25.62 15.23
C ALA A 145 -19.50 25.22 15.36
N HIS A 146 -19.81 24.05 15.93
CA HIS A 146 -21.20 23.65 16.19
C HIS A 146 -21.86 24.46 17.31
N VAL A 147 -21.11 24.79 18.37
CA VAL A 147 -21.58 25.67 19.44
C VAL A 147 -21.86 27.07 18.88
N GLU A 148 -21.01 27.57 17.99
CA GLU A 148 -21.21 28.86 17.31
C GLU A 148 -22.48 28.88 16.43
N VAL A 149 -22.76 27.79 15.70
CA VAL A 149 -24.03 27.64 14.96
C VAL A 149 -25.24 27.71 15.89
N VAL A 150 -25.17 27.09 17.06
CA VAL A 150 -26.26 27.11 18.06
C VAL A 150 -26.43 28.52 18.63
N ASN A 151 -25.33 29.21 18.94
CA ASN A 151 -25.35 30.55 19.53
C ASN A 151 -25.80 31.64 18.56
N THR A 152 -25.53 31.48 17.26
CA THR A 152 -25.97 32.40 16.19
C THR A 152 -27.38 32.09 15.69
N ARG A 153 -28.08 31.10 16.27
CA ARG A 153 -29.43 30.78 15.84
C ARG A 153 -30.38 31.94 16.18
N PRO A 154 -31.16 32.46 15.22
CA PRO A 154 -32.09 33.55 15.50
C PRO A 154 -33.09 33.12 16.57
N ALA A 155 -33.26 33.96 17.60
CA ALA A 155 -34.20 33.71 18.68
C ALA A 155 -35.60 33.51 18.07
N ARG A 156 -36.21 32.34 18.32
CA ARG A 156 -37.65 32.17 18.10
C ARG A 156 -38.36 33.03 19.15
N VAL A 157 -38.67 34.27 18.79
CA VAL A 157 -39.63 35.07 19.53
C VAL A 157 -40.99 34.43 19.26
N ALA A 158 -41.50 33.73 20.28
CA ALA A 158 -42.84 33.14 20.29
C ALA A 158 -43.90 34.20 20.63
#